data_AF-A0A3S4LZ82-F1
#
_entry.id   AF-A0A3S4LZ82-F1
#
_cell.length_a   1.000
_cell.length_b   1.000
_cell.length_c   1.000
_cell.angle_alpha   90.00
_cell.angle_beta   90.00
_cell.angle_gamma   90.00
#
_symmetry.space_group_name_H-M   'P 1'
#
loop_
_entity.id
_entity.type
_entity.pdbx_description
1 polymer ?
#
loop_
_entity_poly.entity_id
_entity_poly.type
_entity_poly.pdbx_seq_one_letter_code
_entity_poly.pdbx_strand_id
1 'polypeptide(L)' 'MANYFNTLNLRQQLAQLGKCRFMGRDEFADGASYLQGKKVVIVGCGAQGLNQGLNMP' A
#
# COMPACT_ATOMS: atom_id res chain seq x y z
N MET A 1 -13.13 15.05 9.45
CA MET A 1 -11.88 14.28 9.26
C MET A 1 -11.20 14.75 7.98
N ALA A 2 -10.16 15.58 8.08
CA ALA A 2 -9.43 16.09 6.91
C ALA A 2 -8.34 15.08 6.53
N ASN A 3 -8.62 14.22 5.54
CA ASN A 3 -7.59 13.38 4.92
C ASN A 3 -7.16 14.01 3.59
N TYR A 4 -6.03 13.57 3.04
CA TYR A 4 -5.50 14.06 1.77
C TYR A 4 -6.57 14.11 0.66
N PHE A 5 -7.39 13.07 0.52
CA PHE A 5 -8.41 13.00 -0.53
C PHE A 5 -9.47 14.11 -0.40
N ASN A 6 -9.92 14.39 0.83
CA ASN A 6 -10.91 15.43 1.13
C ASN A 6 -10.36 16.86 0.94
N THR A 7 -9.05 17.03 0.79
CA THR A 7 -8.42 18.34 0.50
C THR A 7 -8.34 18.66 -1.00
N LEU A 8 -8.66 17.71 -1.88
CA LEU A 8 -8.57 17.88 -3.33
C LEU A 8 -9.83 18.52 -3.93
N ASN A 9 -9.68 19.27 -5.03
CA ASN A 9 -10.83 19.73 -5.80
C ASN A 9 -11.48 18.59 -6.61
N LEU A 10 -12.72 18.78 -7.06
CA LEU A 10 -13.51 17.73 -7.73
C LEU A 10 -12.79 17.13 -8.95
N ARG A 11 -12.12 17.94 -9.77
CA ARG A 11 -11.39 17.46 -10.95
C ARG A 11 -10.22 16.54 -10.54
N GLN A 12 -9.50 16.90 -9.48
CA GLN A 12 -8.40 16.08 -8.95
C GLN A 12 -8.90 14.79 -8.30
N GLN A 13 -10.02 14.84 -7.56
CA GLN A 13 -10.64 13.63 -7.00
C GLN A 13 -11.04 12.65 -8.10
N LEU A 14 -11.73 13.12 -9.15
CA LEU A 14 -12.11 12.28 -10.29
C LEU A 14 -10.90 11.70 -11.02
N ALA A 15 -9.83 12.50 -11.19
CA ALA A 15 -8.59 12.02 -11.78
C ALA A 15 -7.95 10.91 -10.93
N GLN A 16 -7.89 11.06 -9.60
CA GLN A 16 -7.35 10.04 -8.69
C GLN A 16 -8.20 8.76 -8.68
N LEU A 17 -9.53 8.89 -8.68
CA LEU A 17 -10.44 7.74 -8.80
C LEU A 17 -10.23 6.98 -10.11
N GLY A 18 -9.90 7.69 -11.20
CA GLY A 18 -9.59 7.08 -12.50
C GLY A 18 -8.16 6.53 -12.66
N LYS A 19 -7.27 6.69 -11.67
CA LYS A 19 -5.91 6.10 -11.72
C LYS A 19 -5.88 4.63 -11.33
N CYS A 20 -6.86 4.18 -10.55
CA CYS A 20 -6.91 2.81 -10.08
C CYS A 20 -7.68 1.94 -11.06
N ARG A 21 -7.15 0.74 -11.32
CA ARG A 21 -7.88 -0.35 -11.97
C ARG A 21 -8.19 -1.42 -10.94
N PHE A 22 -9.26 -2.18 -11.16
CA PHE A 22 -9.46 -3.40 -10.40
C PHE A 22 -8.35 -4.39 -10.77
N MET A 23 -7.68 -4.92 -9.75
CA MET A 23 -6.67 -5.95 -9.93
C MET A 23 -7.34 -7.31 -9.96
N GLY A 24 -6.91 -8.16 -10.88
CA GLY A 24 -7.31 -9.56 -10.94
C GLY A 24 -6.74 -10.34 -9.75
N ARG A 25 -7.38 -11.47 -9.39
CA ARG A 25 -6.88 -12.34 -8.31
C ARG A 25 -5.55 -12.99 -8.67
N ASP A 26 -5.36 -13.26 -9.95
CA ASP A 26 -4.15 -13.81 -10.57
C ASP A 26 -2.92 -12.92 -10.36
N GLU A 27 -3.11 -11.60 -10.24
CA GLU A 27 -2.00 -10.67 -9.95
C GLU A 27 -1.40 -10.86 -8.54
N PHE A 28 -2.10 -11.57 -7.66
CA PHE A 28 -1.65 -11.90 -6.31
C PHE A 28 -1.24 -13.37 -6.18
N ALA A 29 -1.20 -14.14 -7.28
CA ALA A 29 -0.95 -15.58 -7.25
C ALA A 29 0.40 -15.94 -6.60
N ASP A 30 1.42 -15.11 -6.82
CA ASP A 30 2.77 -15.32 -6.28
C ASP A 30 2.93 -14.81 -4.84
N GLY A 31 1.91 -14.14 -4.29
CA GLY A 31 1.89 -13.62 -2.93
C GLY A 31 3.15 -12.82 -2.57
N ALA A 32 3.81 -13.22 -1.48
CA ALA A 32 5.05 -12.58 -1.00
C ALA A 32 6.34 -13.20 -1.56
N SER A 33 6.25 -14.11 -2.54
CA SER A 33 7.41 -14.89 -3.02
C SER A 33 8.54 -14.00 -3.55
N TYR A 34 8.21 -12.84 -4.14
CA TYR A 34 9.19 -11.86 -4.62
C TYR A 34 10.09 -11.28 -3.52
N LEU A 35 9.64 -11.30 -2.26
CA LEU A 35 10.35 -10.77 -1.11
C LEU A 35 11.21 -11.83 -0.39
N GLN A 36 11.03 -13.11 -0.72
CA GLN A 36 11.79 -14.19 -0.08
C GLN A 36 13.30 -14.01 -0.30
N GLY A 37 14.07 -14.16 0.77
CA GLY A 37 15.54 -14.01 0.76
C GLY A 37 16.04 -12.57 0.61
N LYS A 38 15.14 -11.58 0.47
CA LYS A 38 15.53 -10.17 0.42
C LYS A 38 15.59 -9.58 1.81
N LYS A 39 16.58 -8.72 2.05
CA LYS A 39 16.65 -7.93 3.28
C LYS A 39 15.71 -6.74 3.17
N VAL A 40 14.70 -6.70 4.03
CA VAL A 40 13.76 -5.57 4.12
C VAL A 40 14.10 -4.75 5.36
N VAL A 41 14.20 -3.43 5.19
CA VAL A 41 14.45 -2.49 6.29
C VAL A 41 13.19 -1.66 6.50
N ILE A 42 12.66 -1.69 7.72
CA ILE A 42 11.53 -0.88 8.16
C ILE A 42 12.08 0.34 8.88
N VAL A 43 11.73 1.54 8.40
CA VAL A 43 12.20 2.81 8.97
C VAL A 43 11.05 3.50 9.69
N GLY A 44 11.29 3.86 10.96
CA GLY A 44 10.32 4.53 11.83
C GLY A 44 9.94 3.68 13.05
N CYS A 45 9.47 4.35 14.12
CA CYS A 45 9.17 3.73 15.42
C CYS A 45 7.66 3.63 15.72
N GLY A 46 6.81 3.69 14.69
CA GLY A 46 5.36 3.58 14.84
C GLY A 46 4.87 2.14 14.98
N ALA A 47 3.70 1.97 15.59
CA ALA A 47 3.05 0.66 15.73
C ALA A 47 2.83 -0.07 14.39
N GLN A 48 2.66 0.67 13.30
CA GLN A 48 2.55 0.09 11.96
C GLN A 48 3.87 -0.58 11.53
N GLY A 49 5.01 0.06 11.77
CA GLY A 49 6.32 -0.51 11.46
C GLY A 49 6.62 -1.75 12.28
N LEU A 50 6.29 -1.71 13.59
CA LEU A 50 6.43 -2.87 14.48
C LEU A 50 5.59 -4.05 13.97
N ASN A 51 4.31 -3.84 13.70
CA ASN A 51 3.42 -4.90 13.24
C ASN A 51 3.81 -5.43 11.86
N GLN A 52 4.30 -4.58 10.95
CA GLN A 52 4.81 -5.04 9.66
C GLN A 52 6.06 -5.90 9.81
N GLY A 53 6.97 -5.53 10.71
CA GLY A 53 8.18 -6.30 10.98
C GLY A 53 7.89 -7.68 11.57
N LEU A 54 6.91 -7.77 12.48
CA LEU A 54 6.50 -9.03 13.10
C LEU A 54 5.77 -9.97 12.13
N ASN A 55 5.10 -9.43 11.11
CA ASN A 55 4.29 -10.21 10.16
C ASN A 55 4.95 -10.39 8.79
N MET A 56 6.19 -9.93 8.60
CA MET A 56 6.93 -10.18 7.36
C MET A 56 7.49 -11.62 7.36
N PRO A 57 7.37 -12.35 6.23
CA PRO A 57 7.90 -13.70 6.08
C PRO A 57 9.43 -13.75 5.96
#